data_AF-A0A1Y1BB44-F1
#
_entry.id   AF-A0A1Y1BB44-F1
#
_cell.length_a   1.000
_cell.length_b   1.000
_cell.length_c   1.000
_cell.angle_alpha   90.00
_cell.angle_beta   90.00
_cell.angle_gamma   90.00
#
_symmetry.space_group_name_H-M   'P 1'
#
loop_
_entity.id
_entity.type
_entity.pdbx_description
1 polymer ?
#
loop_
_entity_poly.entity_id
_entity_poly.type
_entity_poly.pdbx_seq_one_letter_code
_entity_poly.pdbx_strand_id
1 'polypeptide(L)'
;MSKGTTTADWAVMAAKSVVQPAAEKAEALAATTGVSVTVKTAVYVEDGSAHWATVLAEMLCADPSLANGNRARMADMLMAAMHLERFDASRLSKRLSRTQCVLVAAILDKHGYDTSTLTTGLSIRDIVKQNIRAGSAKPVTISTKFYADHIELDGVSFQYRPRERTPMGTAENDFCIRVAGVDVPLLAVLRLRNVGLGEFRLADKRAVDAAEGKQKENRERIEREYKESPRLDRLYADLQRATRESDKARRKALAMRRDKATRAMDIWSYTGQRMERA
;
A
#
# COMPACT_ATOMS: atom_id res chain seq x y z
N MET A 1 36.45 14.56 -33.43
CA MET A 1 36.49 15.95 -32.91
C MET A 1 36.48 15.86 -31.39
N SER A 2 37.60 16.15 -30.71
CA SER A 2 37.64 16.15 -29.24
C SER A 2 36.84 17.36 -28.74
N LYS A 3 35.89 17.12 -27.84
CA LYS A 3 35.24 18.22 -27.11
C LYS A 3 36.31 18.82 -26.19
N GLY A 4 36.73 20.06 -26.46
CA GLY A 4 37.62 20.78 -25.57
C GLY A 4 37.01 20.87 -24.17
N THR A 5 37.84 20.72 -23.14
CA THR A 5 37.46 20.90 -21.74
C THR A 5 36.85 22.28 -21.53
N THR A 6 35.62 22.30 -21.02
CA THR A 6 34.86 23.52 -20.75
C THR A 6 35.28 24.14 -19.41
N THR A 7 34.91 25.40 -19.17
CA THR A 7 35.15 26.08 -17.88
C THR A 7 34.51 25.34 -16.70
N ALA A 8 33.36 24.69 -16.93
CA ALA A 8 32.69 23.84 -15.95
C ALA A 8 33.49 22.56 -15.65
N ASP A 9 34.17 21.97 -16.64
CA ASP A 9 35.04 20.82 -16.44
C ASP A 9 36.26 21.20 -15.58
N TRP A 10 36.81 22.39 -15.77
CA TRP A 10 37.89 22.93 -14.92
C TRP A 10 37.44 23.13 -13.47
N ALA A 11 36.24 23.69 -13.25
CA ALA A 11 35.69 23.88 -11.90
C ALA A 11 35.46 22.55 -11.17
N VAL A 12 34.94 21.52 -11.87
CA VAL A 12 34.78 20.17 -11.29
C VAL A 12 36.14 19.55 -10.98
N MET A 13 37.13 19.69 -11.86
CA MET A 13 38.47 19.16 -11.62
C MET A 13 39.16 19.84 -10.44
N ALA A 14 39.01 21.17 -10.31
CA ALA A 14 39.53 21.93 -9.17
C ALA A 14 38.84 21.55 -7.85
N ALA A 15 37.52 21.34 -7.86
CA ALA A 15 36.82 20.88 -6.66
C ALA A 15 37.19 19.43 -6.30
N LYS A 16 37.35 18.54 -7.29
CA LYS A 16 37.84 17.17 -7.07
C LYS A 16 39.24 17.14 -6.47
N SER A 17 40.15 17.99 -6.93
CA SER A 17 41.53 18.03 -6.42
C SER A 17 41.63 18.49 -4.96
N VAL A 18 40.60 19.18 -4.45
CA VAL A 18 40.51 19.56 -3.02
C VAL A 18 39.79 18.49 -2.19
N VAL A 19 38.69 17.93 -2.71
CA VAL A 19 37.84 16.99 -1.96
C VAL A 19 38.47 15.59 -1.85
N GLN A 20 39.18 15.14 -2.89
CA GLN A 20 39.78 13.80 -2.92
C GLN A 20 40.87 13.62 -1.84
N PRO A 21 41.86 14.53 -1.68
CA PRO A 21 42.85 14.40 -0.62
C PRO A 21 42.24 14.54 0.79
N ALA A 22 41.17 15.32 0.94
CA ALA A 22 40.48 15.47 2.21
C ALA A 22 39.77 14.17 2.63
N ALA A 23 39.17 13.45 1.67
CA ALA A 23 38.56 12.15 1.90
C ALA A 23 39.61 11.10 2.29
N GLU A 24 40.73 11.02 1.56
CA GLU A 24 41.84 10.12 1.86
C GLU A 24 42.44 10.38 3.25
N LYS A 25 42.56 11.65 3.64
CA LYS A 25 43.02 12.03 4.98
C LYS A 25 42.04 11.61 6.08
N ALA A 26 40.73 11.66 5.82
CA ALA A 26 39.72 11.19 6.77
C ALA A 26 39.77 9.67 6.94
N GLU A 27 39.96 8.92 5.85
CA GLU A 27 40.18 7.46 5.90
C GLU A 27 41.45 7.11 6.69
N ALA A 28 42.55 7.82 6.43
CA ALA A 28 43.81 7.63 7.15
C ALA A 28 43.67 7.92 8.65
N LEU A 29 42.94 8.97 9.04
CA LEU A 29 42.68 9.30 10.45
C LEU A 29 41.83 8.23 11.14
N ALA A 30 40.80 7.70 10.47
CA ALA A 30 40.01 6.59 11.02
C ALA A 30 40.86 5.32 11.21
N ALA A 31 41.80 5.06 10.29
CA ALA A 31 42.72 3.94 10.43
C ALA A 31 43.63 4.07 11.67
N THR A 32 44.02 5.30 12.07
CA THR A 32 44.83 5.51 13.29
C THR A 32 44.09 5.17 14.59
N THR A 33 42.76 5.16 14.58
CA THR A 33 41.94 4.74 15.72
C THR A 33 41.52 3.27 15.66
N GLY A 34 42.05 2.51 14.69
CA GLY A 34 41.79 1.08 14.51
C GLY A 34 40.49 0.77 13.77
N VAL A 35 39.84 1.76 13.16
CA VAL A 35 38.56 1.59 12.45
C VAL A 35 38.77 1.79 10.96
N SER A 36 38.42 0.79 10.14
CA SER A 36 38.44 0.92 8.68
C SER A 36 37.17 1.64 8.20
N VAL A 37 37.34 2.80 7.55
CA VAL A 37 36.26 3.59 6.96
C VAL A 37 36.58 3.82 5.48
N THR A 38 35.56 3.72 4.63
CA THR A 38 35.66 4.05 3.19
C THR A 38 34.76 5.23 2.88
N VAL A 39 35.33 6.28 2.30
CA VAL A 39 34.69 7.53 1.93
C VAL A 39 34.59 7.62 0.41
N LYS A 40 33.36 7.54 -0.11
CA LYS A 40 33.11 7.73 -1.54
C LYS A 40 32.72 9.19 -1.80
N THR A 41 33.55 9.91 -2.55
CA THR A 41 33.28 11.29 -2.95
C THR A 41 32.87 11.36 -4.41
N ALA A 42 31.98 12.29 -4.71
CA ALA A 42 31.61 12.61 -6.08
C ALA A 42 31.33 14.12 -6.19
N VAL A 43 31.89 14.74 -7.23
CA VAL A 43 31.75 16.17 -7.50
C VAL A 43 31.10 16.30 -8.87
N TYR A 44 30.03 17.09 -8.92
CA TYR A 44 29.24 17.35 -10.11
C TYR A 44 29.04 18.85 -10.27
N VAL A 45 28.83 19.31 -11.50
CA VAL A 45 28.37 20.68 -11.76
C VAL A 45 26.94 20.80 -11.24
N GLU A 46 26.68 21.77 -10.37
CA GLU A 46 25.32 22.14 -9.98
C GLU A 46 24.70 22.94 -11.13
N ASP A 47 23.99 22.23 -12.00
CA ASP A 47 23.31 22.79 -13.17
C ASP A 47 21.86 23.21 -12.86
N GLY A 48 21.47 23.26 -11.58
CA GLY A 48 20.09 23.51 -11.14
C GLY A 48 19.13 22.33 -11.38
N SER A 49 19.57 21.25 -12.03
CA SER A 49 18.69 20.16 -12.43
C SER A 49 18.46 19.09 -11.35
N ALA A 50 19.04 19.19 -10.15
CA ALA A 50 19.03 18.10 -9.16
C ALA A 50 17.62 17.53 -8.88
N HIS A 51 16.62 18.41 -8.88
CA HIS A 51 15.22 18.09 -8.60
C HIS A 51 14.35 17.89 -9.86
N TRP A 52 14.96 17.71 -11.04
CA TRP A 52 14.22 17.58 -12.30
C TRP A 52 13.15 16.47 -12.26
N ALA A 53 13.42 15.38 -11.55
CA ALA A 53 12.52 14.23 -11.49
C ALA A 53 11.25 14.54 -10.69
N THR A 54 11.35 15.31 -9.60
CA THR A 54 10.20 15.72 -8.79
C THR A 54 9.40 16.81 -9.50
N VAL A 55 10.08 17.79 -10.12
CA VAL A 55 9.43 18.83 -10.93
C VAL A 55 8.67 18.21 -12.11
N LEU A 56 9.26 17.21 -12.79
CA LEU A 56 8.59 16.48 -13.86
C LEU A 56 7.31 15.80 -13.34
N ALA A 57 7.38 15.14 -12.19
CA ALA A 57 6.24 14.46 -11.59
C ALA A 57 5.13 15.45 -11.23
N GLU A 58 5.46 16.56 -10.56
CA GLU A 58 4.49 17.61 -10.20
C GLU A 58 3.80 18.21 -11.43
N MET A 59 4.57 18.54 -12.47
CA MET A 59 4.01 19.08 -13.72
C MET A 59 3.07 18.09 -14.40
N LEU A 60 3.46 16.82 -14.52
CA LEU A 60 2.65 15.80 -15.17
C LEU A 60 1.41 15.44 -14.34
N CYS A 61 1.50 15.50 -13.01
CA CYS A 61 0.35 15.32 -12.12
C CYS A 61 -0.62 16.52 -12.16
N ALA A 62 -0.10 17.74 -12.31
CA ALA A 62 -0.90 18.95 -12.41
C ALA A 62 -1.63 19.06 -13.75
N ASP A 63 -0.95 18.71 -14.85
CA ASP A 63 -1.54 18.60 -16.18
C ASP A 63 -1.15 17.26 -16.84
N PRO A 64 -1.98 16.22 -16.68
CA PRO A 64 -1.74 14.91 -17.28
C PRO A 64 -1.64 14.96 -18.80
N SER A 65 -2.27 15.93 -19.48
CA SER A 65 -2.25 16.02 -20.94
C SER A 65 -0.82 16.15 -21.50
N LEU A 66 0.10 16.71 -20.70
CA LEU A 66 1.52 16.85 -21.01
C LEU A 66 2.24 15.50 -21.15
N ALA A 67 1.72 14.43 -20.55
CA ALA A 67 2.29 13.09 -20.64
C ALA A 67 2.20 12.48 -22.06
N ASN A 68 1.41 13.06 -22.96
CA ASN A 68 1.38 12.67 -24.36
C ASN A 68 2.60 13.14 -25.16
N GLY A 69 3.39 14.06 -24.60
CA GLY A 69 4.60 14.59 -25.22
C GLY A 69 5.69 13.55 -25.49
N ASN A 70 6.52 13.83 -26.50
CA ASN A 70 7.74 13.07 -26.75
C ASN A 70 8.85 13.49 -25.78
N ARG A 71 9.98 12.78 -25.82
CA ARG A 71 11.11 12.98 -24.90
C ARG A 71 11.72 14.39 -25.01
N ALA A 72 11.81 14.94 -26.22
CA ALA A 72 12.33 16.29 -26.46
C ALA A 72 11.42 17.34 -25.83
N ARG A 73 10.10 17.24 -26.07
CA ARG A 73 9.12 18.14 -25.47
C ARG A 73 9.15 18.13 -23.95
N MET A 74 9.38 16.98 -23.32
CA MET A 74 9.55 16.91 -21.85
C MET A 74 10.83 17.60 -21.37
N ALA A 75 11.92 17.51 -22.12
CA ALA A 75 13.14 18.25 -21.82
C ALA A 75 12.91 19.76 -21.92
N ASP A 76 12.20 20.22 -22.95
CA ASP A 76 11.88 21.64 -23.13
C ASP A 76 10.99 22.17 -22.00
N MET A 77 9.97 21.39 -21.60
CA MET A 77 9.10 21.75 -20.46
C MET A 77 9.89 21.84 -19.15
N LEU A 78 10.83 20.91 -18.91
CA LEU A 78 11.69 20.97 -17.73
C LEU A 78 12.65 22.15 -17.75
N MET A 79 13.22 22.48 -18.92
CA MET A 79 14.06 23.67 -19.06
C MET A 79 13.28 24.94 -18.71
N ALA A 80 12.05 25.08 -19.21
CA ALA A 80 11.21 26.22 -18.92
C ALA A 80 10.81 26.29 -17.43
N ALA A 81 10.38 25.17 -16.84
CA ALA A 81 9.89 25.12 -15.46
C ALA A 81 10.99 25.33 -14.41
N MET A 82 12.23 24.92 -14.73
CA MET A 82 13.37 25.01 -13.82
C MET A 82 14.35 26.14 -14.19
N HIS A 83 14.01 26.95 -15.20
CA HIS A 83 14.87 28.01 -15.73
C HIS A 83 16.29 27.54 -16.10
N LEU A 84 16.39 26.34 -16.69
CA LEU A 84 17.67 25.76 -17.08
C LEU A 84 18.10 26.26 -18.46
N GLU A 85 19.38 26.60 -18.62
CA GLU A 85 19.94 26.93 -19.93
C GLU A 85 19.96 25.71 -20.87
N ARG A 86 20.12 24.50 -20.32
CA ARG A 86 20.16 23.26 -21.08
C ARG A 86 19.74 22.05 -20.26
N PHE A 87 18.89 21.20 -20.80
CA PHE A 87 18.57 19.88 -20.25
C PHE A 87 18.73 18.79 -21.31
N ASP A 88 19.54 17.76 -21.01
CA ASP A 88 19.71 16.64 -21.93
C ASP A 88 18.54 15.66 -21.81
N ALA A 89 17.74 15.58 -22.87
CA ALA A 89 16.63 14.66 -23.01
C ALA A 89 17.01 13.19 -22.74
N SER A 90 18.27 12.79 -22.98
CA SER A 90 18.74 11.43 -22.70
C SER A 90 18.62 11.05 -21.23
N ARG A 91 18.69 12.03 -20.30
CA ARG A 91 18.58 11.83 -18.85
C ARG A 91 17.25 11.22 -18.44
N LEU A 92 16.17 11.50 -19.18
CA LEU A 92 14.85 10.92 -18.92
C LEU A 92 14.84 9.39 -19.03
N SER A 93 15.75 8.83 -19.82
CA SER A 93 15.87 7.37 -20.01
C SER A 93 16.81 6.71 -19.01
N LYS A 94 17.56 7.50 -18.24
CA LYS A 94 18.48 6.98 -17.22
C LYS A 94 17.68 6.58 -15.99
N ARG A 95 18.19 5.58 -15.27
CA ARG A 95 17.60 5.16 -13.99
C ARG A 95 17.67 6.30 -12.98
N LEU A 96 16.58 6.50 -12.27
CA LEU A 96 16.51 7.43 -11.16
C LEU A 96 17.33 6.88 -9.98
N SER A 97 17.90 7.79 -9.19
CA SER A 97 18.50 7.41 -7.90
C SER A 97 17.42 6.94 -6.93
N ARG A 98 17.80 6.14 -5.92
CA ARG A 98 16.85 5.64 -4.90
C ARG A 98 16.10 6.78 -4.20
N THR A 99 16.79 7.88 -3.88
CA THR A 99 16.20 9.06 -3.27
C THR A 99 15.18 9.72 -4.19
N GLN A 100 15.50 9.87 -5.48
CA GLN A 100 14.55 10.40 -6.47
C GLN A 100 13.33 9.50 -6.63
N CYS A 101 13.50 8.17 -6.66
CA CYS A 101 12.38 7.25 -6.70
C CYS A 101 11.44 7.43 -5.50
N VAL A 102 11.97 7.56 -4.27
CA VAL A 102 11.15 7.76 -3.06
C VAL A 102 10.35 9.07 -3.13
N LEU A 103 11.00 10.17 -3.51
CA LEU A 103 10.34 11.48 -3.60
C LEU A 103 9.27 11.51 -4.70
N VAL A 104 9.60 10.97 -5.88
CA VAL A 104 8.66 10.90 -7.00
C VAL A 104 7.50 9.95 -6.70
N ALA A 105 7.76 8.82 -6.06
CA ALA A 105 6.71 7.89 -5.65
C ALA A 105 5.72 8.56 -4.71
N ALA A 106 6.20 9.31 -3.70
CA ALA A 106 5.33 10.04 -2.79
C ALA A 106 4.43 11.07 -3.51
N ILE A 107 4.94 11.75 -4.54
CA ILE A 107 4.17 12.69 -5.36
C ILE A 107 3.12 11.93 -6.18
N LEU A 108 3.50 10.85 -6.86
CA LEU A 108 2.60 10.06 -7.70
C LEU A 108 1.50 9.39 -6.86
N ASP A 109 1.85 8.81 -5.71
CA ASP A 109 0.91 8.17 -4.77
C ASP A 109 -0.12 9.18 -4.24
N LYS A 110 0.29 10.42 -3.93
CA LYS A 110 -0.62 11.50 -3.51
C LYS A 110 -1.70 11.80 -4.55
N HIS A 111 -1.38 11.59 -5.84
CA HIS A 111 -2.31 11.77 -6.95
C HIS A 111 -3.00 10.46 -7.39
N GLY A 112 -2.79 9.36 -6.65
CA GLY A 112 -3.46 8.08 -6.89
C GLY A 112 -2.86 7.25 -8.03
N TYR A 113 -1.62 7.51 -8.43
CA TYR A 113 -0.93 6.74 -9.47
C TYR A 113 -0.19 5.53 -8.88
N ASP A 114 -0.17 4.40 -9.61
CA ASP A 114 0.64 3.24 -9.25
C ASP A 114 2.13 3.50 -9.54
N THR A 115 2.95 3.34 -8.50
CA THR A 115 4.40 3.61 -8.53
C THR A 115 5.24 2.34 -8.70
N SER A 116 4.62 1.16 -8.85
CA SER A 116 5.29 -0.13 -8.98
C SER A 116 6.33 -0.20 -10.12
N THR A 117 6.09 0.51 -11.22
CA THR A 117 6.98 0.54 -12.41
C THR A 117 7.96 1.71 -12.44
N LEU A 118 8.04 2.51 -11.37
CA LEU A 118 8.87 3.72 -11.31
C LEU A 118 10.36 3.38 -11.31
N THR A 119 11.04 3.70 -12.41
CA THR A 119 12.46 3.38 -12.62
C THR A 119 13.26 4.49 -13.30
N THR A 120 12.63 5.27 -14.18
CA THR A 120 13.25 6.30 -15.03
C THR A 120 12.35 7.54 -15.14
N GLY A 121 12.86 8.66 -15.65
CA GLY A 121 12.01 9.82 -15.96
C GLY A 121 10.90 9.50 -16.98
N LEU A 122 11.17 8.60 -17.93
CA LEU A 122 10.15 8.12 -18.87
C LEU A 122 9.08 7.29 -18.18
N SER A 123 9.42 6.51 -17.15
CA SER A 123 8.40 5.77 -16.39
C SER A 123 7.43 6.70 -15.66
N ILE A 124 7.85 7.89 -15.21
CA ILE A 124 6.94 8.91 -14.64
C ILE A 124 5.88 9.30 -15.68
N ARG A 125 6.33 9.63 -16.90
CA ARG A 125 5.42 9.91 -18.02
C ARG A 125 4.52 8.73 -18.32
N ASP A 126 5.09 7.53 -18.42
CA ASP A 126 4.35 6.35 -18.85
C ASP A 126 3.30 5.94 -17.81
N ILE A 127 3.58 6.08 -16.51
CA ILE A 127 2.60 5.89 -15.43
C ILE A 127 1.42 6.87 -15.59
N VAL A 128 1.69 8.17 -15.74
CA VAL A 128 0.65 9.18 -15.92
C VAL A 128 -0.12 8.97 -17.23
N LYS A 129 0.58 8.60 -18.31
CA LYS A 129 0.00 8.37 -19.64
C LYS A 129 -0.84 7.09 -19.71
N GLN A 130 -0.40 6.02 -19.07
CA GLN A 130 -1.16 4.78 -18.97
C GLN A 130 -2.45 5.00 -18.20
N ASN A 131 -2.42 5.84 -17.17
CA ASN A 131 -3.63 6.30 -16.47
C ASN A 131 -4.59 6.97 -17.49
N ILE A 132 -4.14 8.01 -18.21
CA ILE A 132 -4.96 8.70 -19.24
C ILE A 132 -5.53 7.75 -20.30
N ARG A 133 -4.71 6.82 -20.82
CA ARG A 133 -5.10 5.85 -21.87
C ARG A 133 -6.02 4.75 -21.38
N ALA A 134 -5.91 4.35 -20.12
CA ALA A 134 -6.85 3.42 -19.49
C ALA A 134 -8.24 4.03 -19.31
N GLY A 135 -8.47 5.27 -19.75
CA GLY A 135 -9.74 5.95 -19.59
C GLY A 135 -10.00 6.34 -18.14
N SER A 136 -8.97 6.50 -17.30
CA SER A 136 -9.12 7.24 -16.04
C SER A 136 -9.21 8.74 -16.36
N ALA A 137 -10.40 9.10 -16.84
CA ALA A 137 -10.91 10.45 -16.81
C ALA A 137 -10.84 10.93 -15.35
N LYS A 138 -9.90 11.84 -15.03
CA LYS A 138 -9.59 12.24 -13.64
C LYS A 138 -9.15 10.99 -12.83
N PRO A 139 -8.80 11.08 -11.54
CA PRO A 139 -9.39 10.06 -10.68
C PRO A 139 -10.87 10.09 -11.08
N VAL A 140 -11.42 9.00 -11.62
CA VAL A 140 -12.77 8.71 -11.20
C VAL A 140 -12.55 8.63 -9.70
N THR A 141 -12.81 9.74 -9.00
CA THR A 141 -13.36 9.66 -7.67
C THR A 141 -14.52 8.75 -7.91
N ILE A 142 -14.22 7.47 -7.76
CA ILE A 142 -15.07 6.34 -7.52
C ILE A 142 -15.92 6.95 -6.42
N SER A 143 -17.02 7.59 -6.84
CA SER A 143 -17.62 8.67 -6.06
C SER A 143 -18.46 7.94 -5.05
N THR A 144 -17.78 7.50 -4.00
CA THR A 144 -18.38 6.80 -2.91
C THR A 144 -18.79 7.87 -1.92
N LYS A 145 -20.06 8.25 -1.99
CA LYS A 145 -20.68 9.13 -1.01
C LYS A 145 -21.44 8.28 -0.02
N PHE A 146 -21.21 8.57 1.24
CA PHE A 146 -21.88 7.91 2.34
C PHE A 146 -23.01 8.82 2.82
N TYR A 147 -24.22 8.28 2.82
CA TYR A 147 -25.38 8.88 3.44
C TYR A 147 -25.78 8.03 4.64
N ALA A 148 -26.67 8.53 5.50
CA ALA A 148 -27.09 7.77 6.68
C ALA A 148 -27.80 6.47 6.32
N ASP A 149 -28.63 6.46 5.28
CA ASP A 149 -29.50 5.32 4.91
C ASP A 149 -29.06 4.56 3.64
N HIS A 150 -28.07 5.08 2.91
CA HIS A 150 -27.58 4.47 1.67
C HIS A 150 -26.14 4.86 1.35
N ILE A 151 -25.56 4.16 0.37
CA ILE A 151 -24.26 4.46 -0.21
C ILE A 151 -24.44 4.73 -1.71
N GLU A 152 -23.85 5.81 -2.20
CA GLU A 152 -23.78 6.09 -3.62
C GLU A 152 -22.45 5.55 -4.14
N LEU A 153 -22.47 4.64 -5.11
CA LEU A 153 -21.27 4.12 -5.78
C LEU A 153 -21.36 4.49 -7.25
N ASP A 154 -20.46 5.37 -7.71
CA ASP A 154 -20.40 5.79 -9.11
C ASP A 154 -21.74 6.37 -9.63
N GLY A 155 -22.44 7.12 -8.78
CA GLY A 155 -23.75 7.72 -9.11
C GLY A 155 -24.93 6.76 -8.96
N VAL A 156 -24.72 5.51 -8.56
CA VAL A 156 -25.77 4.53 -8.28
C VAL A 156 -25.99 4.41 -6.78
N SER A 157 -27.20 4.71 -6.32
CA SER A 157 -27.56 4.61 -4.90
C SER A 157 -27.98 3.19 -4.52
N PHE A 158 -27.30 2.64 -3.52
CA PHE A 158 -27.61 1.36 -2.90
C PHE A 158 -28.05 1.57 -1.46
N GLN A 159 -29.29 1.18 -1.14
CA GLN A 159 -29.78 1.25 0.24
C GLN A 159 -29.02 0.29 1.14
N TYR A 160 -28.71 0.76 2.35
CA TYR A 160 -28.20 -0.14 3.39
C TYR A 160 -29.28 -1.13 3.80
N ARG A 161 -28.83 -2.34 4.09
CA ARG A 161 -29.67 -3.42 4.60
C ARG A 161 -28.98 -4.05 5.80
N PRO A 162 -29.72 -4.50 6.80
CA PRO A 162 -29.15 -5.27 7.89
C PRO A 162 -28.63 -6.60 7.33
N ARG A 163 -27.44 -7.00 7.75
CA ARG A 163 -26.94 -8.34 7.46
C ARG A 163 -27.72 -9.36 8.28
N GLU A 164 -27.96 -10.51 7.65
CA GLU A 164 -28.30 -11.72 8.37
C GLU A 164 -27.06 -12.16 9.18
N ARG A 165 -26.85 -11.62 10.38
CA ARG A 165 -25.90 -12.09 11.40
C ARG A 165 -26.09 -11.31 12.70
N THR A 166 -25.60 -11.84 13.81
CA THR A 166 -25.55 -11.12 15.10
C THR A 166 -24.86 -9.75 14.93
N PRO A 167 -25.51 -8.65 15.33
CA PRO A 167 -24.92 -7.32 15.22
C PRO A 167 -23.65 -7.19 16.07
N MET A 168 -22.62 -6.57 15.51
CA MET A 168 -21.36 -6.26 16.18
C MET A 168 -21.32 -4.81 16.69
N GLY A 169 -22.39 -4.04 16.50
CA GLY A 169 -22.54 -2.65 16.95
C GLY A 169 -21.82 -1.64 16.06
N THR A 170 -21.42 -2.02 14.85
CA THR A 170 -20.68 -1.15 13.92
C THR A 170 -21.22 -1.26 12.50
N ALA A 171 -21.46 -0.13 11.84
CA ALA A 171 -22.11 -0.05 10.53
C ALA A 171 -21.37 -0.84 9.44
N GLU A 172 -20.04 -0.78 9.41
CA GLU A 172 -19.21 -1.50 8.43
C GLU A 172 -19.39 -3.02 8.52
N ASN A 173 -19.77 -3.49 9.70
CA ASN A 173 -19.96 -4.88 10.02
C ASN A 173 -21.41 -5.31 9.84
N ASP A 174 -22.35 -4.47 10.25
CA ASP A 174 -23.74 -4.88 10.41
C ASP A 174 -24.56 -4.63 9.14
N PHE A 175 -24.06 -3.80 8.22
CA PHE A 175 -24.75 -3.52 6.96
C PHE A 175 -24.21 -4.27 5.75
N CYS A 176 -25.11 -4.44 4.78
CA CYS A 176 -24.83 -4.90 3.43
C CYS A 176 -25.60 -4.03 2.42
N ILE A 177 -25.24 -4.20 1.14
CA ILE A 177 -25.98 -3.65 0.01
C ILE A 177 -26.35 -4.77 -0.95
N ARG A 178 -27.43 -4.61 -1.70
CA ARG A 178 -27.85 -5.60 -2.68
C ARG A 178 -27.30 -5.26 -4.07
N VAL A 179 -26.45 -6.12 -4.61
CA VAL A 179 -25.89 -6.00 -5.96
C VAL A 179 -26.27 -7.24 -6.76
N ALA A 180 -26.95 -7.05 -7.90
CA ALA A 180 -27.41 -8.14 -8.76
C ALA A 180 -28.20 -9.24 -8.01
N GLY A 181 -29.01 -8.85 -7.02
CA GLY A 181 -29.81 -9.78 -6.21
C GLY A 181 -29.08 -10.44 -5.04
N VAL A 182 -27.77 -10.20 -4.89
CA VAL A 182 -26.95 -10.76 -3.81
C VAL A 182 -26.64 -9.69 -2.77
N ASP A 183 -26.77 -10.03 -1.49
CA ASP A 183 -26.42 -9.13 -0.38
C ASP A 183 -24.90 -9.18 -0.13
N VAL A 184 -24.21 -8.09 -0.48
CA VAL A 184 -22.76 -7.92 -0.36
C VAL A 184 -22.43 -7.16 0.92
N PRO A 185 -21.59 -7.72 1.82
CA PRO A 185 -21.20 -7.05 3.06
C PRO A 185 -20.56 -5.69 2.81
N LEU A 186 -20.92 -4.67 3.60
CA LEU A 186 -20.37 -3.33 3.43
C LEU A 186 -18.84 -3.31 3.57
N LEU A 187 -18.28 -4.10 4.48
CA LEU A 187 -16.84 -4.30 4.61
C LEU A 187 -16.15 -4.71 3.30
N ALA A 188 -16.78 -5.59 2.50
CA ALA A 188 -16.24 -6.03 1.22
C ALA A 188 -16.31 -4.91 0.18
N VAL A 189 -17.41 -4.15 0.18
CA VAL A 189 -17.59 -2.97 -0.68
C VAL A 189 -16.52 -1.93 -0.38
N LEU A 190 -16.31 -1.57 0.89
CA LEU A 190 -15.29 -0.59 1.30
C LEU A 190 -13.90 -1.01 0.82
N ARG A 191 -13.55 -2.30 0.97
CA ARG A 191 -12.26 -2.83 0.53
C ARG A 191 -12.08 -2.79 -0.98
N LEU A 192 -13.12 -3.12 -1.76
CA LEU A 192 -13.09 -3.04 -3.22
C LEU A 192 -12.99 -1.59 -3.72
N ARG A 193 -13.50 -0.64 -2.93
CA ARG A 193 -13.45 0.80 -3.23
C ARG A 193 -12.22 1.49 -2.64
N ASN A 194 -11.29 0.72 -2.06
CA ASN A 194 -10.10 1.22 -1.39
C ASN A 194 -10.38 2.29 -0.30
N VAL A 195 -11.52 2.19 0.38
CA VAL A 195 -11.91 3.09 1.47
C VAL A 195 -11.44 2.49 2.81
N GLY A 196 -10.67 3.26 3.58
CA GLY A 196 -10.23 2.84 4.90
C GLY A 196 -11.38 2.80 5.91
N LEU A 197 -11.33 1.89 6.90
CA LEU A 197 -12.37 1.81 7.94
C LEU A 197 -12.48 3.09 8.76
N GLY A 198 -11.34 3.73 9.06
CA GLY A 198 -11.33 5.01 9.79
C GLY A 198 -11.98 6.14 8.98
N GLU A 199 -11.73 6.17 7.67
CA GLU A 199 -12.34 7.12 6.74
C GLU A 199 -13.85 6.92 6.64
N PHE A 200 -14.29 5.66 6.47
CA PHE A 200 -15.71 5.32 6.47
C PHE A 200 -16.41 5.72 7.77
N ARG A 201 -15.85 5.38 8.94
CA ARG A 201 -16.47 5.73 10.23
C ARG A 201 -16.65 7.24 10.40
N LEU A 202 -15.68 8.04 9.96
CA LEU A 202 -15.78 9.49 9.99
C LEU A 202 -16.86 9.99 9.02
N ALA A 203 -16.93 9.42 7.83
CA ALA A 203 -17.94 9.78 6.83
C ALA A 203 -19.36 9.37 7.26
N ASP A 204 -19.55 8.14 7.76
CA ASP A 204 -20.82 7.63 8.28
C ASP A 204 -21.28 8.46 9.49
N LYS A 205 -20.38 8.77 10.43
CA LYS A 205 -20.73 9.64 11.56
C LYS A 205 -21.21 11.01 11.09
N ARG A 206 -20.50 11.66 10.16
CA ARG A 206 -20.94 12.95 9.60
C ARG A 206 -22.28 12.83 8.87
N ALA A 207 -22.49 11.74 8.13
CA ALA A 207 -23.72 11.50 7.40
C ALA A 207 -24.92 11.27 8.34
N VAL A 208 -24.71 10.55 9.45
CA VAL A 208 -25.71 10.33 10.50
C VAL A 208 -25.99 11.61 11.28
N ASP A 209 -24.96 12.36 11.65
CA ASP A 209 -25.09 13.63 12.38
C ASP A 209 -25.83 14.69 11.53
N ALA A 210 -25.63 14.69 10.22
CA ALA A 210 -26.30 15.59 9.28
C ALA A 210 -27.65 15.07 8.76
N ALA A 211 -28.10 13.88 9.17
CA ALA A 211 -29.32 13.29 8.67
C ALA A 211 -30.57 13.93 9.28
N GLU A 212 -31.48 14.36 8.41
CA GLU A 212 -32.77 14.94 8.81
C GLU A 212 -33.95 14.20 8.16
N GLY A 213 -35.12 14.28 8.81
CA GLY A 213 -36.37 13.71 8.32
C GLY A 213 -36.28 12.21 7.99
N LYS A 214 -36.67 11.85 6.75
CA LYS A 214 -36.79 10.46 6.30
C LYS A 214 -35.47 9.66 6.33
N GLN A 215 -34.32 10.32 6.15
CA GLN A 215 -33.03 9.63 6.18
C GLN A 215 -32.70 9.12 7.58
N LYS A 216 -33.00 9.93 8.60
CA LYS A 216 -32.82 9.56 10.00
C LYS A 216 -33.77 8.43 10.40
N GLU A 217 -35.04 8.53 10.05
CA GLU A 217 -36.04 7.48 10.30
C GLU A 217 -35.65 6.14 9.65
N ASN A 218 -35.17 6.17 8.40
CA ASN A 218 -34.70 4.98 7.69
C ASN A 218 -33.47 4.37 8.37
N ARG A 219 -32.50 5.18 8.78
CA ARG A 219 -31.30 4.70 9.47
C ARG A 219 -31.65 4.03 10.79
N GLU A 220 -32.50 4.67 11.60
CA GLU A 220 -32.97 4.08 12.86
C GLU A 220 -33.77 2.78 12.63
N ARG A 221 -34.56 2.70 11.55
CA ARG A 221 -35.26 1.46 11.18
C ARG A 221 -34.27 0.34 10.85
N ILE A 222 -33.25 0.62 10.05
CA ILE A 222 -32.24 -0.36 9.64
C ILE A 222 -31.44 -0.87 10.85
N GLU A 223 -31.11 0.01 11.80
CA GLU A 223 -30.41 -0.36 13.03
C GLU A 223 -31.26 -1.20 13.98
N ARG A 224 -32.59 -0.98 14.00
CA ARG A 224 -33.54 -1.78 14.80
C ARG A 224 -33.93 -3.10 14.14
N GLU A 225 -33.93 -3.17 12.81
CA GLU A 225 -34.31 -4.36 12.06
C GLU A 225 -33.19 -5.41 12.05
N TYR A 226 -32.96 -6.04 13.19
CA TYR A 226 -32.25 -7.30 13.23
C TYR A 226 -33.14 -8.42 12.67
N LYS A 227 -32.69 -9.08 11.60
CA LYS A 227 -33.29 -10.32 11.11
C LYS A 227 -32.46 -11.49 11.60
N GLU A 228 -32.94 -12.14 12.67
CA GLU A 228 -32.51 -13.50 13.01
C GLU A 228 -32.73 -14.37 11.77
N SER A 229 -31.65 -14.97 11.28
CA SER A 229 -31.73 -15.91 10.16
C SER A 229 -31.72 -17.32 10.75
N PRO A 230 -32.85 -18.06 10.68
CA PRO A 230 -32.92 -19.42 11.21
C PRO A 230 -31.87 -20.36 10.60
N ARG A 231 -31.36 -20.01 9.41
CA ARG A 231 -30.29 -20.76 8.73
C ARG A 231 -28.93 -20.57 9.40
N LEU A 232 -28.61 -19.36 9.84
CA LEU A 232 -27.34 -19.09 10.50
C LEU A 232 -27.31 -19.64 11.92
N ASP A 233 -28.43 -19.60 12.63
CA ASP A 233 -28.51 -20.22 13.96
C ASP A 233 -28.30 -21.73 13.90
N ARG A 234 -28.86 -22.38 12.87
CA ARG A 234 -28.58 -23.79 12.57
C ARG A 234 -27.11 -24.01 12.25
N LEU A 235 -26.53 -23.16 11.39
CA LEU A 235 -25.13 -23.28 10.98
C LEU A 235 -24.16 -23.08 12.16
N TYR A 236 -24.43 -22.13 13.06
CA TYR A 236 -23.68 -21.92 14.30
C TYR A 236 -23.86 -23.08 15.27
N ALA A 237 -25.08 -23.60 15.42
CA ALA A 237 -25.33 -24.78 16.24
C ALA A 237 -24.57 -26.01 15.71
N ASP A 238 -24.52 -26.19 14.39
CA ASP A 238 -23.78 -27.27 13.74
C ASP A 238 -22.26 -27.09 13.89
N LEU A 239 -21.75 -25.87 13.76
CA LEU A 239 -20.33 -25.55 14.03
C LEU A 239 -19.95 -25.80 15.49
N GLN A 240 -20.82 -25.44 16.44
CA GLN A 240 -20.63 -25.71 17.86
C GLN A 240 -20.67 -27.21 18.17
N ARG A 241 -21.51 -27.98 17.48
CA ARG A 241 -21.51 -29.45 17.60
C ARG A 241 -20.22 -30.04 17.04
N ALA A 242 -19.83 -29.67 15.83
CA ALA A 242 -18.62 -30.16 15.19
C ALA A 242 -17.34 -29.85 16.00
N THR A 243 -17.25 -28.65 16.59
CA THR A 243 -16.12 -28.29 17.47
C THR A 243 -16.11 -29.10 18.76
N ARG A 244 -17.26 -29.30 19.41
CA ARG A 244 -17.37 -30.17 20.60
C ARG A 244 -17.01 -31.62 20.31
N GLU A 245 -17.45 -32.14 19.16
CA GLU A 245 -17.12 -33.50 18.71
C GLU A 245 -15.62 -33.65 18.42
N SER A 246 -15.03 -32.67 17.74
CA SER A 246 -13.58 -32.62 17.49
C SER A 246 -12.77 -32.57 18.79
N ASP A 247 -13.18 -31.74 19.76
CA ASP A 247 -12.52 -31.67 21.06
C ASP A 247 -12.67 -32.97 21.87
N LYS A 248 -13.84 -33.61 21.82
CA LYS A 248 -14.07 -34.92 22.45
C LYS A 248 -13.21 -36.00 21.81
N ALA A 249 -13.09 -36.00 20.49
CA ALA A 249 -12.21 -36.91 19.75
C ALA A 249 -10.73 -36.68 20.10
N ARG A 250 -10.30 -35.41 20.17
CA ARG A 250 -8.94 -35.03 20.58
C ARG A 250 -8.62 -35.49 22.00
N ARG A 251 -9.54 -35.28 22.96
CA ARG A 251 -9.39 -35.77 24.34
C ARG A 251 -9.31 -37.30 24.41
N LYS A 252 -10.16 -38.01 23.66
CA LYS A 252 -10.13 -39.48 23.59
C LYS A 252 -8.82 -40.00 23.00
N ALA A 253 -8.30 -39.37 21.95
CA ALA A 253 -7.02 -39.72 21.35
C ALA A 253 -5.84 -39.48 22.29
N LEU A 254 -5.85 -38.37 23.05
CA LEU A 254 -4.84 -38.10 24.08
C LEU A 254 -4.91 -39.11 25.23
N ALA A 255 -6.11 -39.49 25.69
CA ALA A 255 -6.29 -40.52 26.70
C ALA A 255 -5.76 -41.89 26.22
N MET A 256 -6.09 -42.32 25.00
CA MET A 256 -5.57 -43.56 24.43
C MET A 256 -4.04 -43.55 24.26
N ARG A 257 -3.45 -42.41 23.88
CA ARG A 257 -1.99 -42.27 23.80
C ARG A 257 -1.34 -42.38 25.17
N ARG A 258 -1.94 -41.77 26.20
CA ARG A 258 -1.48 -41.88 27.59
C ARG A 258 -1.55 -43.32 28.10
N ASP A 259 -2.67 -44.01 27.85
CA ASP A 259 -2.85 -45.42 28.21
C ASP A 259 -1.88 -46.36 27.48
N LYS A 260 -1.56 -46.06 26.22
CA LYS A 260 -0.56 -46.82 25.46
C LYS A 260 0.86 -46.58 25.99
N ALA A 261 1.17 -45.34 26.39
CA ALA A 261 2.47 -44.99 26.98
C ALA A 261 2.65 -45.60 28.39
N THR A 262 1.61 -45.59 29.23
CA THR A 262 1.65 -46.27 30.54
C THR A 262 1.78 -47.77 30.37
N ARG A 263 1.00 -48.40 29.49
CA ARG A 263 1.17 -49.85 29.20
C ARG A 263 2.56 -50.18 28.65
N ALA A 264 3.15 -49.33 27.81
CA ALA A 264 4.50 -49.55 27.30
C ALA A 264 5.56 -49.45 28.42
N MET A 265 5.41 -48.51 29.35
CA MET A 265 6.27 -48.42 30.54
C MET A 265 6.09 -49.62 31.49
N ASP A 266 4.86 -50.09 31.68
CA ASP A 266 4.57 -51.28 32.51
C ASP A 266 5.14 -52.57 31.89
N ILE A 267 5.14 -52.69 30.56
CA ILE A 267 5.80 -53.81 29.87
C ILE A 267 7.32 -53.70 30.05
N TRP A 268 7.90 -52.49 29.93
CA TRP A 268 9.34 -52.29 30.09
C TRP A 268 9.82 -52.55 31.51
N SER A 269 9.04 -52.17 32.54
CA SER A 269 9.34 -52.49 33.94
C SER A 269 9.20 -53.98 34.24
N TYR A 270 8.29 -54.69 33.54
CA TYR A 270 8.13 -56.14 33.67
C TYR A 270 9.21 -56.95 32.92
N THR A 271 9.72 -56.46 31.78
CA THR A 271 10.78 -57.14 30.99
C THR A 271 12.20 -56.68 31.34
N GLY A 272 12.36 -55.57 32.08
CA GLY A 272 13.65 -54.95 32.41
C GLY A 272 14.40 -55.55 33.60
N GLN A 273 13.83 -56.52 34.32
CA GLN A 273 14.54 -57.28 35.36
C GLN A 273 15.08 -58.62 34.83
N ARG A 274 16.04 -58.56 33.90
CA ARG A 274 17.07 -59.62 33.76
C ARG A 274 18.17 -59.17 32.81
N MET A 275 19.07 -58.32 33.30
CA MET A 275 20.50 -58.38 32.95
C MET A 275 21.29 -57.73 34.09
N GLU A 276 21.40 -58.46 35.19
CA GLU A 276 22.62 -58.40 36.00
C GLU A 276 23.49 -59.60 35.64
N ARG A 277 24.80 -59.34 35.52
CA ARG A 277 25.96 -60.26 35.51
C ARG A 277 26.43 -60.77 34.14
N ALA A 278 27.45 -60.08 33.62
CA ALA A 278 28.82 -60.60 33.60
C ALA A 278 29.77 -59.48 34.02
#